data_AF-A0A5N4E4F4-F1
#
_entry.id   AF-A0A5N4E4F4-F1
#
_cell.length_a   1.000
_cell.length_b   1.000
_cell.length_c   1.000
_cell.angle_alpha   90.00
_cell.angle_beta   90.00
_cell.angle_gamma   90.00
#
_symmetry.space_group_name_H-M   'P 1'
#
loop_
_entity.id
_entity.type
_entity.pdbx_description
1 polymer ?
#
loop_
_entity_poly.entity_id
_entity_poly.type
_entity_poly.pdbx_seq_one_letter_code
_entity_poly.pdbx_strand_id
1 'polypeptide(L)'
;MKQTCEYSTVQNIPFPKYELQEEDDKLKECYLMENSQEPDAPTVVFFPLINDTFQKYKAPGVERSPEEMEQGQVDIYGPKTPYATKELTYTEAAFDKLVKLSEYNILNNKDKLLEALRLAVEKKKRLKGQGPS
;
A
#
# COMPACT_ATOMS: atom_id res chain seq x y z
N MET A 1 -5.16 -9.15 2.23
CA MET A 1 -5.87 -8.11 3.00
C MET A 1 -7.29 -8.53 3.37
N LYS A 2 -8.21 -8.70 2.40
CA LYS A 2 -9.59 -9.16 2.66
C LYS A 2 -9.69 -10.38 3.57
N GLN A 3 -8.97 -11.45 3.23
CA GLN A 3 -8.91 -12.68 4.04
C GLN A 3 -8.41 -12.44 5.47
N THR A 4 -7.46 -11.51 5.67
CA THR A 4 -6.97 -11.14 7.00
C THR A 4 -8.07 -10.45 7.81
N CYS A 5 -8.80 -9.50 7.22
CA CYS A 5 -9.94 -8.85 7.89
C CYS A 5 -11.05 -9.84 8.25
N GLU A 6 -11.39 -10.74 7.33
CA GLU A 6 -12.39 -11.80 7.54
C GLU A 6 -11.96 -12.75 8.67
N TYR A 7 -10.71 -13.21 8.64
CA TYR A 7 -10.15 -14.08 9.67
C TYR A 7 -10.17 -13.40 11.04
N SER A 8 -9.70 -12.16 11.14
CA SER A 8 -9.71 -11.40 12.40
C SER A 8 -11.12 -11.25 12.96
N THR A 9 -12.11 -11.01 12.10
CA THR A 9 -13.53 -10.96 12.49
C THR A 9 -13.99 -12.29 13.10
N VAL A 10 -13.71 -13.42 12.42
CA VAL A 10 -14.07 -14.76 12.91
C VAL A 10 -13.38 -15.10 14.23
N GLN A 11 -12.14 -14.66 14.42
CA GLN A 11 -11.37 -14.91 15.63
C GLN A 11 -11.61 -13.89 16.77
N ASN A 12 -12.49 -12.90 16.57
CA ASN A 12 -12.68 -11.77 17.50
C ASN A 12 -11.36 -11.01 17.82
N ILE A 13 -10.46 -10.90 16.84
CA ILE A 13 -9.24 -10.10 16.95
C ILE A 13 -9.56 -8.67 16.47
N PRO A 14 -9.32 -7.64 17.29
CA PRO A 14 -9.55 -6.25 16.89
C PRO A 14 -8.75 -5.89 15.64
N PHE A 15 -9.46 -5.56 14.56
CA PHE A 15 -8.83 -5.29 13.27
C PHE A 15 -9.71 -4.41 12.37
N PRO A 16 -9.15 -3.59 11.47
CA PRO A 16 -9.93 -2.84 10.50
C PRO A 16 -10.80 -3.73 9.62
N LYS A 17 -12.02 -3.28 9.34
CA LYS A 17 -12.89 -3.93 8.35
C LYS A 17 -12.36 -3.71 6.94
N TYR A 18 -12.63 -4.66 6.07
CA TYR A 18 -12.29 -4.52 4.66
C TYR A 18 -13.31 -3.64 3.95
N GLU A 19 -13.01 -2.35 3.82
CA GLU A 19 -13.84 -1.35 3.15
C GLU A 19 -13.04 -0.73 2.00
N LEU A 20 -12.71 -1.54 0.99
CA LEU A 20 -12.24 -0.96 -0.28
C LEU A 20 -13.49 -0.56 -1.07
N GLN A 21 -13.75 0.75 -1.14
CA GLN A 21 -14.76 1.29 -2.06
C GLN A 21 -14.36 0.92 -3.48
N GLU A 22 -15.16 0.06 -4.12
CA GLU A 22 -14.98 -0.38 -5.52
C GLU A 22 -15.41 0.68 -6.54
N GLU A 23 -15.47 1.97 -6.14
CA GLU A 23 -16.08 3.03 -6.94
C GLU A 23 -15.41 3.30 -8.30
N ASP A 24 -14.30 2.65 -8.64
CA ASP A 24 -13.57 2.88 -9.89
C ASP A 24 -12.88 1.65 -10.51
N ASP A 25 -13.23 0.41 -10.14
CA ASP A 25 -12.63 -0.87 -10.63
C ASP A 25 -11.08 -0.95 -10.59
N LYS A 26 -10.40 0.07 -10.07
CA LYS A 26 -8.96 0.28 -10.17
C LYS A 26 -8.33 0.36 -8.79
N LEU A 27 -7.32 -0.46 -8.59
CA LEU A 27 -6.53 -0.45 -7.36
C LEU A 27 -5.75 0.86 -7.22
N LYS A 28 -5.66 1.38 -5.99
CA LYS A 28 -4.85 2.54 -5.60
C LYS A 28 -3.52 2.08 -5.02
N GLU A 29 -2.49 2.90 -5.14
CA GLU A 29 -1.13 2.57 -4.68
C GLU A 29 -0.98 2.49 -3.16
N CYS A 30 -1.93 3.07 -2.41
CA CYS A 30 -1.95 3.04 -0.95
C CYS A 30 -3.36 3.24 -0.40
N TYR A 31 -3.70 2.41 0.59
CA TYR A 31 -4.94 2.45 1.36
C TYR A 31 -4.63 2.65 2.84
N LEU A 32 -5.39 3.53 3.48
CA LEU A 32 -5.39 3.72 4.93
C LEU A 32 -6.66 3.11 5.49
N MET A 33 -6.52 2.13 6.38
CA MET A 33 -7.64 1.40 6.98
C MET A 33 -7.62 1.60 8.49
N GLU A 34 -8.75 2.02 9.04
CA GLU A 34 -8.93 2.22 10.47
C GLU A 34 -10.29 1.67 10.94
N ASN A 35 -10.40 1.44 12.25
CA ASN A 35 -11.68 1.15 12.89
C ASN A 35 -11.83 2.06 14.11
N SER A 36 -12.49 3.19 13.92
CA SER A 36 -12.72 4.20 14.97
C SER A 36 -13.60 3.69 16.13
N GLN A 37 -14.37 2.61 15.91
CA GLN A 37 -15.21 2.00 16.93
C GLN A 37 -14.44 1.04 17.84
N GLU A 38 -13.23 0.60 17.45
CA GLU A 38 -12.40 -0.34 18.21
C GLU A 38 -11.03 0.28 18.57
N PRO A 39 -10.89 0.81 19.80
CA PRO A 39 -9.65 1.39 20.30
C PRO A 39 -8.45 0.43 20.31
N ASP A 40 -8.65 -0.89 20.23
CA ASP A 40 -7.57 -1.86 20.21
C ASP A 40 -7.16 -2.30 18.79
N ALA A 41 -7.97 -1.99 17.77
CA ALA A 41 -7.65 -2.32 16.38
C ALA A 41 -6.45 -1.50 15.86
N PRO A 42 -5.50 -2.08 15.12
CA PRO A 42 -4.41 -1.30 14.54
C PRO A 42 -4.88 -0.34 13.45
N THR A 43 -4.16 0.76 13.24
CA THR A 43 -4.21 1.51 11.98
C THR A 43 -3.36 0.75 10.96
N VAL A 44 -3.92 0.42 9.79
CA VAL A 44 -3.23 -0.36 8.75
C VAL A 44 -3.01 0.51 7.52
N VAL A 45 -1.76 0.58 7.07
CA VAL A 45 -1.41 1.16 5.77
C VAL A 45 -1.09 0.01 4.82
N PHE A 46 -1.88 -0.13 3.76
CA PHE A 46 -1.77 -1.22 2.81
C PHE A 46 -1.30 -0.70 1.45
N PHE A 47 -0.14 -1.19 1.01
CA PHE A 47 0.45 -0.92 -0.30
C PHE A 47 0.35 -2.17 -1.17
N PRO A 48 -0.64 -2.28 -2.07
CA PRO A 48 -0.65 -3.38 -3.03
C PRO A 48 0.50 -3.19 -4.04
N LEU A 49 1.05 -4.30 -4.51
CA LEU A 49 1.99 -4.26 -5.63
C LEU A 49 1.21 -4.01 -6.92
N ILE A 50 1.13 -2.76 -7.35
CA ILE A 50 0.51 -2.33 -8.59
C ILE A 50 1.42 -1.36 -9.32
N ASN A 51 1.32 -1.35 -10.65
CA ASN A 51 1.96 -0.36 -11.50
C ASN A 51 0.88 0.57 -12.07
N ASP A 52 0.51 1.61 -11.31
CA ASP A 52 -0.53 2.57 -11.71
C ASP A 52 0.09 3.88 -12.21
N THR A 53 0.28 4.87 -11.34
CA THR A 53 0.79 6.18 -11.78
C THR A 53 2.29 6.13 -12.06
N PHE A 54 2.99 5.12 -11.52
CA PHE A 54 4.39 4.86 -11.86
C PHE A 54 4.63 4.61 -13.35
N GLN A 55 3.64 4.29 -14.18
CA GLN A 55 3.86 4.19 -15.63
C GLN A 55 4.17 5.55 -16.26
N LYS A 56 3.50 6.60 -15.77
CA LYS A 56 3.59 7.97 -16.29
C LYS A 56 4.62 8.82 -15.55
N TYR A 57 4.77 8.62 -14.25
CA TYR A 57 5.63 9.44 -13.38
C TYR A 57 6.86 8.66 -12.91
N LYS A 58 8.04 9.29 -12.96
CA LYS A 58 9.29 8.72 -12.42
C LYS A 58 9.53 9.05 -10.95
N ALA A 59 8.93 10.14 -10.48
CA ALA A 59 8.92 10.56 -9.08
C ALA A 59 7.59 11.28 -8.80
N PRO A 60 7.19 11.47 -7.54
CA PRO A 60 5.94 12.16 -7.21
C PRO A 60 5.88 13.55 -7.88
N GLY A 61 4.88 13.77 -8.73
CA GLY A 61 4.70 15.01 -9.49
C GLY A 61 5.66 15.22 -10.68
N VAL A 62 6.54 14.27 -10.99
CA VAL A 62 7.52 14.38 -12.10
C VAL A 62 7.20 13.38 -13.19
N GLU A 63 6.66 13.86 -14.31
CA GLU A 63 6.36 13.04 -15.50
C GLU A 63 7.64 12.56 -16.18
N ARG A 64 7.56 11.39 -16.82
CA ARG A 64 8.63 10.88 -17.68
C ARG A 64 8.68 11.61 -19.01
N SER A 65 9.87 11.72 -19.59
CA SER A 65 10.02 12.07 -20.99
C SER A 65 9.66 10.85 -21.89
N PRO A 66 9.40 11.06 -23.19
CA PRO A 66 9.14 9.96 -24.14
C PRO A 66 10.24 8.89 -24.14
N GLU A 67 11.50 9.28 -23.95
CA GLU A 67 12.66 8.39 -23.93
C GLU A 67 12.74 7.54 -22.65
N GLU A 68 12.11 7.99 -21.55
CA GLU A 68 12.12 7.29 -20.26
C GLU A 68 10.94 6.32 -20.10
N MET A 69 9.94 6.37 -20.99
CA MET A 69 8.66 5.66 -20.84
C MET A 69 8.81 4.16 -20.59
N GLU A 70 9.79 3.50 -21.21
CA GLU A 70 10.05 2.07 -21.03
C GLU A 70 10.39 1.70 -19.57
N GLN A 71 11.00 2.62 -18.82
CA GLN A 71 11.34 2.39 -17.41
C GLN A 71 10.12 2.32 -16.50
N GLY A 72 9.00 2.95 -16.90
CA GLY A 72 7.71 2.86 -16.21
C GLY A 72 6.92 1.60 -16.58
N GLN A 73 7.32 0.88 -17.63
CA GLN A 73 6.68 -0.36 -18.05
C GLN A 73 7.22 -1.52 -17.23
N VAL A 74 6.48 -1.86 -16.18
CA VAL A 74 6.74 -2.98 -15.27
C VAL A 74 5.57 -3.95 -15.40
N ASP A 75 5.78 -5.04 -16.14
CA ASP A 75 4.79 -6.10 -16.31
C ASP A 75 4.83 -7.01 -15.08
N ILE A 76 3.99 -6.75 -14.10
CA ILE A 76 3.85 -7.56 -12.87
C ILE A 76 2.61 -8.47 -12.90
N TYR A 77 1.90 -8.52 -14.02
CA TYR A 77 0.57 -9.15 -14.10
C TYR A 77 0.62 -10.45 -14.91
N GLY A 78 0.56 -11.59 -14.22
CA GLY A 78 0.35 -12.90 -14.82
C GLY A 78 1.54 -13.85 -14.70
N PRO A 79 1.47 -15.04 -15.33
CA PRO A 79 2.47 -16.10 -15.12
C PRO A 79 3.72 -15.98 -15.99
N LYS A 80 3.70 -15.13 -17.03
CA LYS A 80 4.81 -14.95 -17.99
C LYS A 80 5.71 -13.75 -17.67
N THR A 81 5.35 -12.99 -16.65
CA THR A 81 6.19 -11.89 -16.15
C THR A 81 7.52 -12.41 -15.62
N PRO A 82 8.62 -11.64 -15.76
CA PRO A 82 9.87 -11.95 -15.06
C PRO A 82 9.71 -11.98 -13.52
N TYR A 83 8.61 -11.45 -12.97
CA TYR A 83 8.31 -11.40 -11.54
C TYR A 83 7.40 -12.53 -11.04
N ALA A 84 7.16 -13.57 -11.85
CA ALA A 84 6.34 -14.68 -11.41
C ALA A 84 6.97 -15.40 -10.21
N THR A 85 6.15 -15.93 -9.29
CA THR A 85 6.62 -16.52 -8.02
C THR A 85 7.66 -17.65 -8.18
N LYS A 86 7.67 -18.33 -9.34
CA LYS A 86 8.61 -19.41 -9.64
C LYS A 86 9.92 -18.92 -10.27
N GLU A 87 9.99 -17.67 -10.68
CA GLU A 87 11.21 -17.07 -11.25
C GLU A 87 12.19 -16.75 -10.12
N LEU A 88 13.39 -17.33 -10.21
CA LEU A 88 14.43 -17.20 -9.19
C LEU A 88 15.60 -16.30 -9.65
N THR A 89 15.57 -15.84 -10.89
CA THR A 89 16.61 -15.01 -11.48
C THR A 89 16.00 -13.79 -12.15
N TYR A 90 16.58 -12.63 -11.87
CA TYR A 90 16.21 -11.37 -12.50
C TYR A 90 17.36 -10.86 -13.35
N THR A 91 17.04 -10.26 -14.50
CA THR A 91 17.97 -9.33 -15.12
C THR A 91 18.11 -8.10 -14.24
N GLU A 92 19.24 -7.40 -14.32
CA GLU A 92 19.46 -6.14 -13.59
C GLU A 92 18.33 -5.13 -13.88
N ALA A 93 17.93 -5.00 -15.15
CA ALA A 93 16.84 -4.11 -15.55
C ALA A 93 15.48 -4.50 -14.94
N ALA A 94 15.16 -5.80 -14.85
CA ALA A 94 13.92 -6.24 -14.23
C ALA A 94 13.93 -5.97 -12.73
N PHE A 95 15.05 -6.27 -12.06
CA PHE A 95 15.23 -5.99 -10.63
C PHE A 95 15.05 -4.50 -10.33
N ASP A 96 15.77 -3.64 -11.05
CA ASP A 96 15.73 -2.18 -10.88
C ASP A 96 14.32 -1.62 -11.08
N LYS A 97 13.59 -2.11 -12.10
CA LYS A 97 12.21 -1.67 -12.36
C LYS A 97 11.28 -1.98 -11.18
N LEU A 98 11.40 -3.16 -10.57
CA LEU A 98 10.55 -3.55 -9.43
C LEU A 98 10.90 -2.75 -8.17
N VAL A 99 12.19 -2.51 -7.91
CA VAL A 99 12.66 -1.68 -6.80
C VAL A 99 12.15 -0.26 -6.95
N LYS A 100 12.35 0.35 -8.12
CA LYS A 100 11.91 1.73 -8.41
C LYS A 100 10.39 1.89 -8.35
N LEU A 101 9.64 0.89 -8.84
CA LEU A 101 8.18 0.87 -8.70
C LEU A 101 7.77 0.90 -7.22
N SER A 102 8.38 0.03 -6.42
CA SER A 102 8.07 -0.10 -4.99
C SER A 102 8.42 1.17 -4.22
N GLU A 103 9.59 1.75 -4.49
CA GLU A 103 10.03 3.02 -3.93
C GLU A 103 9.07 4.16 -4.31
N TYR A 104 8.73 4.27 -5.60
CA TYR A 104 7.81 5.30 -6.08
C TYR A 104 6.45 5.20 -5.38
N ASN A 105 5.84 4.02 -5.30
CA ASN A 105 4.52 3.84 -4.69
C ASN A 105 4.51 4.33 -3.22
N ILE A 106 5.62 4.11 -2.48
CA ILE A 106 5.80 4.60 -1.11
C ILE A 106 5.94 6.13 -1.10
N LEU A 107 6.86 6.67 -1.91
CA LEU A 107 7.12 8.11 -1.95
C LEU A 107 5.90 8.92 -2.40
N ASN A 108 5.17 8.42 -3.38
CA ASN A 108 3.96 9.04 -3.96
C ASN A 108 2.81 9.09 -2.95
N ASN A 109 2.83 8.25 -1.92
CA ASN A 109 1.81 8.18 -0.88
C ASN A 109 2.34 8.54 0.52
N LYS A 110 3.44 9.31 0.59
CA LYS A 110 4.04 9.77 1.85
C LYS A 110 3.05 10.47 2.78
N ASP A 111 2.11 11.24 2.23
CA ASP A 111 1.13 11.98 3.04
C ASP A 111 0.20 11.04 3.81
N LYS A 112 -0.25 9.93 3.20
CA LYS A 112 -1.05 8.90 3.88
C LYS A 112 -0.26 8.19 4.97
N LEU A 113 1.04 7.98 4.77
CA LEU A 113 1.91 7.43 5.81
C LEU A 113 2.02 8.38 7.00
N LEU A 114 2.20 9.68 6.74
CA LEU A 114 2.23 10.70 7.80
C LEU A 114 0.88 10.81 8.51
N GLU A 115 -0.23 10.73 7.79
CA GLU A 115 -1.58 10.67 8.34
C GLU A 115 -1.76 9.46 9.27
N ALA A 116 -1.37 8.26 8.82
CA ALA A 116 -1.43 7.05 9.63
C ALA A 116 -0.62 7.18 10.93
N LEU A 117 0.57 7.78 10.87
CA LEU A 117 1.39 8.04 12.05
C LEU A 117 0.72 9.03 13.00
N ARG A 118 0.10 10.11 12.49
CA ARG A 118 -0.66 11.06 13.31
C ARG A 118 -1.82 10.36 14.01
N LEU A 119 -2.59 9.55 13.29
CA LEU A 119 -3.70 8.77 13.85
C LEU A 119 -3.23 7.83 14.97
N ALA A 120 -2.12 7.11 14.75
CA ALA A 120 -1.54 6.23 15.76
C ALA A 120 -1.10 7.00 17.03
N VAL A 121 -0.51 8.19 16.87
CA VAL A 121 -0.11 9.05 17.99
C VAL A 121 -1.34 9.54 18.77
N GLU A 122 -2.37 10.03 18.08
CA GLU A 122 -3.61 10.51 18.73
C GLU A 122 -4.34 9.37 19.44
N LYS A 123 -4.38 8.18 18.84
CA LYS A 123 -4.93 6.98 19.48
C LYS A 123 -4.20 6.63 20.77
N LYS A 124 -2.86 6.67 20.75
CA LYS A 124 -2.03 6.44 21.95
C LYS A 124 -2.27 7.49 23.04
N LYS A 125 -2.46 8.75 22.68
CA LYS A 125 -2.79 9.82 23.64
C LYS A 125 -4.14 9.57 24.32
N ARG A 126 -5.17 9.21 23.54
CA ARG A 126 -6.51 8.89 24.06
C ARG A 126 -6.48 7.75 25.07
N LEU A 127 -5.75 6.67 24.76
CA LEU A 127 -5.59 5.53 25.68
C LEU A 127 -4.89 5.91 26.99
N LYS A 128 -3.90 6.80 26.95
CA LYS A 128 -3.21 7.29 28.15
C LYS A 128 -4.05 8.24 29.01
N GLY A 129 -4.94 9.02 28.39
CA GLY A 129 -5.85 9.94 29.09
C GLY A 129 -7.03 9.26 29.80
N GLN A 130 -7.22 7.95 29.58
CA GLN A 130 -8.30 7.14 30.17
C GLN A 130 -7.81 6.18 31.28
N GLY A 131 -6.60 6.40 31.83
CA GLY A 131 -6.11 5.66 33.00
C GLY A 131 -6.99 5.88 34.24
N PRO A 132 -7.07 4.91 35.18
CA PRO A 132 -8.02 4.95 36.29
C PRO A 132 -7.79 6.17 37.17
N SER A 133 -8.88 6.88 37.49
CA SER A 133 -8.92 7.86 38.59
C SER A 133 -8.86 7.16 39.95
#